data_AF-A0A2V7UX29-F1
#
_entry.id   AF-A0A2V7UX29-F1
#
_cell.length_a   1.000
_cell.length_b   1.000
_cell.length_c   1.000
_cell.angle_alpha   90.00
_cell.angle_beta   90.00
_cell.angle_gamma   90.00
#
_symmetry.space_group_name_H-M   'P 1'
#
loop_
_entity.id
_entity.type
_entity.pdbx_description
1 polymer ?
#
loop_
_entity_poly.entity_id
_entity_poly.type
_entity_poly.pdbx_seq_one_letter_code
_entity_poly.pdbx_strand_id
1 'polypeptide(L)' 'MASRGKRLVLTNGCFDLMHPGHVRLLARARRLGDALAVAVNSDASVRKLKGRGRPILRAKERTEILA' A
#
# COMPACT_ATOMS: atom_id res chain seq x y z
N MET A 1 -35.09 3.85 -6.21
CA MET A 1 -33.83 4.35 -5.62
C MET A 1 -32.68 3.55 -6.19
N ALA A 2 -31.73 4.17 -6.90
CA ALA A 2 -30.56 3.44 -7.41
C ALA A 2 -29.70 2.98 -6.22
N SER A 3 -29.34 1.69 -6.20
CA SER A 3 -28.35 1.19 -5.24
C SER A 3 -27.05 1.97 -5.45
N ARG A 4 -26.62 2.70 -4.43
CA ARG A 4 -25.29 3.33 -4.46
C ARG A 4 -24.27 2.18 -4.43
N GLY A 5 -23.60 1.94 -5.55
CA GLY A 5 -22.53 0.96 -5.65
C GLY A 5 -21.46 1.20 -4.58
N LYS A 6 -20.85 0.12 -4.09
CA LYS A 6 -19.75 0.20 -3.11
C LYS A 6 -18.55 0.93 -3.72
N ARG A 7 -17.93 1.83 -2.96
CA ARG A 7 -16.74 2.59 -3.33
C ARG A 7 -15.46 1.86 -2.90
N LEU A 8 -14.69 1.40 -3.86
CA LEU A 8 -13.33 0.88 -3.63
C LEU A 8 -12.31 2.02 -3.70
N VAL A 9 -11.47 2.14 -2.68
CA VAL A 9 -10.31 3.03 -2.64
C VAL A 9 -9.06 2.22 -2.99
N LEU A 10 -8.20 2.77 -3.84
CA LEU A 10 -6.91 2.18 -4.17
C LEU A 10 -5.79 3.09 -3.67
N THR A 11 -4.78 2.51 -3.04
CA THR A 11 -3.49 3.16 -2.82
C THR A 11 -2.36 2.21 -3.20
N ASN A 12 -1.20 2.74 -3.54
CA ASN A 12 -0.01 1.94 -3.81
C ASN A 12 1.20 2.52 -3.08
N GLY A 13 2.20 1.67 -2.84
CA GLY A 13 3.42 2.12 -2.22
C GLY A 13 4.47 1.04 -2.03
N CYS A 14 5.66 1.51 -1.71
CA CYS A 14 6.78 0.67 -1.33
C CYS A 14 6.52 0.01 0.03
N PHE A 15 6.03 0.72 1.05
CA PHE A 15 5.81 0.18 2.40
C PHE A 15 7.02 -0.58 3.00
N ASP A 16 8.23 -0.22 2.59
CA ASP A 16 9.47 -0.75 3.15
C ASP A 16 9.71 -0.15 4.52
N LEU A 17 10.10 -0.99 5.49
CA LEU A 17 10.18 -0.65 6.92
C LEU A 17 8.93 0.11 7.41
N MET A 18 7.85 -0.63 7.65
CA MET A 18 6.59 -0.03 8.06
C MET A 18 6.75 0.85 9.32
N HIS A 19 6.16 2.04 9.27
CA HIS A 19 6.26 3.03 10.34
C HIS A 19 4.94 3.81 10.47
N PRO A 20 4.73 4.61 11.53
CA PRO A 20 3.45 5.27 11.81
C PRO A 20 2.91 6.15 10.67
N GLY A 21 3.79 6.72 9.85
CA GLY A 21 3.39 7.44 8.63
C GLY A 21 2.54 6.60 7.65
N HIS A 22 2.92 5.35 7.39
CA HIS A 22 2.15 4.44 6.53
C HIS A 22 0.80 4.08 7.17
N VAL A 23 0.79 3.82 8.48
CA VAL A 23 -0.45 3.50 9.21
C VAL A 23 -1.45 4.66 9.10
N ARG A 24 -1.00 5.91 9.31
CA ARG A 24 -1.86 7.09 9.16
C ARG A 24 -2.37 7.27 7.73
N LEU A 25 -1.52 7.01 6.73
CA LEU A 25 -1.91 7.05 5.31
C LEU A 25 -3.02 6.03 5.01
N LEU A 26 -2.81 4.76 5.41
CA LEU A 26 -3.78 3.68 5.19
C LEU A 26 -5.08 3.91 5.94
N ALA A 27 -5.01 4.40 7.20
CA ALA A 27 -6.17 4.76 7.98
C ALA A 27 -6.97 5.90 7.33
N ARG A 28 -6.30 6.92 6.76
CA ARG A 28 -6.96 7.98 6.01
C ARG A 28 -7.59 7.44 4.73
N ALA A 29 -6.87 6.63 3.96
CA ALA A 29 -7.37 6.03 2.73
C ALA A 29 -8.60 5.15 2.97
N ARG A 30 -8.59 4.33 4.03
CA ARG A 30 -9.72 3.47 4.43
C ARG A 30 -11.00 4.26 4.71
N ARG A 31 -10.91 5.51 5.17
CA ARG A 31 -12.08 6.36 5.45
C ARG A 31 -12.73 6.96 4.19
N LEU A 32 -12.10 6.86 3.02
CA LEU A 32 -12.60 7.48 1.79
C LEU A 32 -13.63 6.64 1.02
N GLY A 33 -13.83 5.38 1.41
CA GLY A 33 -14.78 4.46 0.77
C GLY A 33 -15.10 3.23 1.61
N ASP A 34 -15.75 2.26 0.98
CA ASP A 34 -16.27 1.05 1.63
C ASP A 34 -15.20 -0.04 1.76
N ALA A 35 -14.24 -0.07 0.84
CA ALA A 35 -13.12 -1.00 0.83
C ALA A 35 -11.81 -0.29 0.44
N LEU A 36 -10.67 -0.83 0.89
CA LEU A 36 -9.34 -0.35 0.53
C LEU A 36 -8.54 -1.49 -0.09
N ALA A 37 -8.10 -1.30 -1.34
CA ALA A 37 -7.07 -2.12 -1.98
C ALA A 37 -5.71 -1.42 -1.80
N VAL A 38 -4.71 -2.18 -1.34
CA VAL A 38 -3.34 -1.70 -1.17
C VAL A 38 -2.44 -2.48 -2.13
N ALA A 39 -1.93 -1.79 -3.15
CA ALA A 39 -0.98 -2.37 -4.10
C ALA A 39 0.46 -2.18 -3.63
N VAL A 40 1.22 -3.26 -3.55
CA VAL A 40 2.61 -3.26 -3.08
C VAL A 40 3.55 -3.26 -4.29
N ASN A 41 4.46 -2.28 -4.37
CA ASN A 41 5.41 -2.21 -5.49
C ASN A 41 6.36 -3.42 -5.49
N SER A 42 6.71 -3.92 -6.68
CA SER A 42 7.73 -4.98 -6.84
C SER A 42 9.13 -4.50 -6.44
N ASP A 43 9.99 -5.44 -6.06
CA ASP A 43 11.37 -5.12 -5.67
C ASP A 43 12.16 -4.49 -6.82
N ALA A 44 11.89 -4.91 -8.05
CA ALA A 44 12.50 -4.32 -9.25
C ALA A 44 12.08 -2.86 -9.44
N SER A 45 10.79 -2.56 -9.27
CA SER A 45 10.27 -1.18 -9.37
C SER A 45 10.88 -0.28 -8.29
N VAL A 46 10.90 -0.75 -7.04
CA VAL A 46 11.47 0.02 -5.93
C VAL A 46 12.97 0.24 -6.11
N ARG A 47 13.72 -0.78 -6.53
CA ARG A 47 15.17 -0.66 -6.79
C ARG A 47 15.47 0.31 -7.93
N LYS A 48 14.66 0.30 -9.00
CA LYS A 48 14.77 1.28 -10.10
C LYS A 48 14.55 2.71 -9.60
N LEU A 49 13.62 2.92 -8.67
CA LEU A 49 13.26 4.25 -8.15
C LEU A 49 14.23 4.75 -7.06
N LYS A 50 14.60 3.89 -6.11
CA LYS A 50 15.34 4.27 -4.88
C LYS A 50 16.82 3.89 -4.91
N GLY A 51 17.27 3.19 -5.95
CA GLY A 51 18.65 2.77 -6.10
C GLY A 51 19.00 1.46 -5.38
N ARG A 52 20.29 1.14 -5.42
CA ARG A 52 20.84 -0.10 -4.85
C ARG A 52 20.63 -0.13 -3.33
N GLY A 53 20.31 -1.32 -2.80
CA GLY A 53 20.07 -1.52 -1.37
C GLY A 53 18.62 -1.27 -0.92
N ARG A 54 17.71 -0.96 -1.85
CA ARG A 54 16.27 -0.86 -1.59
C ARG A 54 15.45 -1.75 -2.53
N PRO A 55 14.31 -2.30 -2.09
CA PRO A 55 13.79 -2.25 -0.72
C PRO A 55 14.61 -3.13 0.24
N ILE A 56 14.51 -2.89 1.55
CA ILE A 56 15.15 -3.73 2.57
C ILE A 56 14.37 -5.04 2.71
N LEU A 57 13.05 -4.95 2.82
CA LEU A 57 12.15 -6.10 2.83
C LEU A 57 11.65 -6.40 1.42
N ARG A 58 11.65 -7.67 1.02
CA ARG A 58 11.11 -8.11 -0.27
C ARG A 58 9.61 -7.86 -0.35
N ALA A 59 9.08 -7.80 -1.56
CA ALA A 59 7.65 -7.54 -1.80
C ALA A 59 6.74 -8.49 -1.02
N LYS A 60 7.12 -9.77 -0.90
CA LYS A 60 6.36 -10.76 -0.14
C LYS A 60 6.26 -10.41 1.35
N GLU A 61 7.38 -10.07 1.97
CA GLU A 61 7.44 -9.69 3.40
C GLU A 61 6.63 -8.40 3.65
N ARG A 62 6.74 -7.43 2.76
CA ARG A 62 5.98 -6.17 2.86
C ARG A 62 4.48 -6.38 2.72
N THR A 63 4.05 -7.29 1.85
CA THR A 63 2.64 -7.68 1.72
C THR A 63 2.14 -8.41 2.96
N GLU A 64 2.95 -9.30 3.54
CA GLU A 64 2.59 -10.03 4.77
C GLU A 64 2.40 -9.10 5.97
N ILE A 65 3.21 -8.06 6.10
CA ILE A 65 3.06 -7.03 7.15
C ILE A 65 1.77 -6.20 6.96
N LEU A 66 1.27 -6.08 5.72
CA LEU A 66 0.08 -5.30 5.37
C LEU A 66 -1.24 -6.08 5.47
N ALA A 67 -1.18 -7.42 5.50
CA ALA A 67 -2.33 -8.31 5.53
C ALA A 67 -2.97 -8.36 6.93
#